data_AF-A0A4Y2KZP9-F1
#
_entry.id   AF-A0A4Y2KZP9-F1
#
_cell.length_a   1.000
_cell.length_b   1.000
_cell.length_c   1.000
_cell.angle_alpha   90.00
_cell.angle_beta   90.00
_cell.angle_gamma   90.00
#
_symmetry.space_group_name_H-M   'P 1'
#
loop_
_entity.id
_entity.type
_entity.pdbx_description
1 polymer ?
#
loop_
_entity_poly.entity_id
_entity_poly.type
_entity_poly.pdbx_seq_one_letter_code
_entity_poly.pdbx_strand_id
1 'polypeptide(L)'
;MYAELKYSIDQFDGANFAVWARRIESIFVAKNLDKSLNKEADETKDEFSACKKAYALMLSFLSDKVLMWLSDENTCASIFQKLKSTYLRDGAVNQILIRKRPCYAEKEEGSNHARTS
;
A
#
# COMPACT_ATOMS: atom_id res chain seq x y z
N MET A 1 -32.47 1.23 -1.09
CA MET A 1 -31.34 0.44 -0.56
C MET A 1 -30.06 1.05 -1.11
N TYR A 2 -29.23 1.66 -0.27
CA TYR A 2 -27.86 1.98 -0.68
C TYR A 2 -27.09 0.66 -0.69
N ALA A 3 -26.69 0.20 -1.87
CA ALA A 3 -25.78 -0.93 -1.97
C ALA A 3 -24.50 -0.55 -1.20
N GLU A 4 -24.13 -1.33 -0.19
CA GLU A 4 -22.82 -1.17 0.44
C GLU A 4 -21.76 -1.35 -0.64
N LEU A 5 -21.01 -0.29 -0.95
CA LEU A 5 -19.86 -0.40 -1.84
C LEU A 5 -18.87 -1.39 -1.19
N LYS A 6 -18.80 -2.60 -1.75
CA LYS A 6 -17.76 -3.57 -1.44
C LYS A 6 -16.50 -3.13 -2.16
N TYR A 7 -15.58 -2.51 -1.42
CA TYR A 7 -14.25 -2.22 -1.91
C TYR A 7 -13.45 -3.52 -1.95
N SER A 8 -13.19 -4.04 -3.14
CA SER A 8 -12.31 -5.19 -3.35
C SER A 8 -10.89 -4.68 -3.49
N ILE A 9 -10.08 -4.84 -2.45
CA ILE A 9 -8.63 -4.65 -2.52
C ILE A 9 -7.95 -5.91 -2.02
N ASP A 10 -6.86 -6.28 -2.70
CA ASP A 10 -6.04 -7.39 -2.25
C ASP A 10 -5.43 -7.07 -0.88
N GLN A 11 -5.27 -8.11 -0.07
CA GLN A 11 -4.58 -8.00 1.20
C GLN A 11 -3.14 -7.56 0.98
N PHE A 12 -2.65 -6.69 1.85
CA PHE A 12 -1.27 -6.24 1.81
C PHE A 12 -0.33 -7.32 2.32
N ASP A 13 0.63 -7.68 1.49
CA ASP A 13 1.67 -8.68 1.75
C ASP A 13 3.08 -8.06 1.82
N GLY A 14 3.19 -6.74 1.62
CA GLY A 14 4.45 -6.01 1.51
C GLY A 14 4.73 -5.41 0.13
N ALA A 15 4.01 -5.82 -0.92
CA ALA A 15 4.23 -5.33 -2.28
C ALA A 15 3.47 -4.03 -2.57
N ASN A 16 4.06 -3.16 -3.39
CA ASN A 16 3.41 -1.96 -3.93
C ASN A 16 2.73 -1.06 -2.88
N PHE A 17 3.36 -0.87 -1.72
CA PHE A 17 2.80 -0.11 -0.59
C PHE A 17 2.23 1.25 -1.00
N ALA A 18 2.88 2.01 -1.88
CA ALA A 18 2.39 3.32 -2.33
C ALA A 18 1.03 3.26 -3.05
N VAL A 19 0.76 2.18 -3.80
CA VAL A 19 -0.54 1.98 -4.47
C VAL A 19 -1.57 1.50 -3.47
N TRP A 20 -1.21 0.54 -2.62
CA TRP A 20 -2.09 0.05 -1.57
C TRP A 20 -2.52 1.16 -0.60
N ALA A 21 -1.57 1.97 -0.12
CA ALA A 21 -1.83 3.08 0.80
C ALA A 21 -2.81 4.11 0.20
N ARG A 22 -2.66 4.48 -1.08
CA ARG A 22 -3.62 5.37 -1.76
C ARG A 22 -5.04 4.79 -1.81
N ARG A 23 -5.17 3.48 -2.06
CA ARG A 23 -6.48 2.81 -2.08
C ARG A 23 -7.10 2.80 -0.67
N ILE A 24 -6.32 2.50 0.35
CA ILE A 24 -6.75 2.55 1.75
C ILE A 24 -7.24 3.93 2.13
N GLU A 25 -6.46 4.99 1.85
CA GLU A 25 -6.85 6.37 2.13
C GLU A 25 -8.20 6.72 1.45
N SER A 26 -8.39 6.32 0.19
CA SER A 26 -9.66 6.53 -0.52
C SER A 26 -10.86 5.80 0.12
N ILE A 27 -10.67 4.54 0.55
CA ILE A 27 -11.73 3.74 1.20
C ILE A 27 -12.13 4.34 2.54
N PHE A 28 -11.14 4.79 3.32
CA PHE A 28 -11.39 5.37 4.64
C PHE A 28 -12.12 6.70 4.53
N VAL A 29 -11.77 7.56 3.57
CA VAL A 29 -12.54 8.77 3.26
C VAL A 29 -13.98 8.42 2.90
N ALA A 30 -14.19 7.45 2.00
CA ALA A 30 -15.54 7.07 1.57
C ALA A 30 -16.40 6.46 2.70
N LYS A 31 -15.77 5.95 3.76
CA LYS A 31 -16.43 5.43 4.96
C LYS A 31 -16.51 6.43 6.11
N ASN A 32 -16.02 7.66 5.94
CA ASN A 32 -15.88 8.68 6.99
C ASN A 32 -15.02 8.22 8.18
N LEU A 33 -13.93 7.49 7.88
CA LEU A 33 -12.98 6.95 8.85
C LEU A 33 -11.57 7.54 8.70
N ASP A 34 -11.37 8.51 7.80
CA ASP A 34 -10.09 9.11 7.45
C ASP A 34 -9.32 9.67 8.66
N LYS A 35 -10.03 10.22 9.65
CA LYS A 35 -9.44 10.71 10.89
C LYS A 35 -8.67 9.63 11.65
N SER A 36 -9.16 8.39 11.64
CA SER A 36 -8.56 7.25 12.36
C SER A 36 -7.25 6.75 11.74
N LEU A 37 -6.85 7.25 10.56
CA LEU A 37 -5.55 6.91 9.94
C LEU A 37 -4.39 7.72 10.55
N ASN A 38 -4.67 8.89 11.11
CA ASN A 38 -3.64 9.84 11.55
C ASN A 38 -3.71 10.16 13.04
N LYS A 39 -4.87 10.04 13.67
CA LYS A 39 -5.05 10.26 15.10
C LYS A 39 -5.77 9.10 15.77
N GLU A 40 -5.48 8.92 17.04
CA GLU A 40 -6.24 8.01 17.90
C GLU A 40 -7.59 8.63 18.27
N ALA A 41 -8.50 7.84 18.85
CA ALA A 41 -9.77 8.36 19.32
C ALA A 41 -9.55 9.29 20.51
N ASP A 42 -10.19 10.47 20.50
CA ASP A 42 -10.39 11.23 21.73
C ASP A 42 -11.49 10.54 22.56
N GLU A 43 -11.65 10.87 23.85
CA GLU A 43 -12.57 10.18 24.79
C GLU A 43 -14.07 10.25 24.41
N THR A 44 -14.42 10.87 23.28
CA THR A 44 -15.79 10.94 22.80
C THR A 44 -16.28 9.57 22.31
N LYS A 45 -17.52 9.23 22.67
CA LYS A 45 -18.15 7.94 22.35
C LYS A 45 -18.23 7.66 20.85
N ASP A 46 -18.48 8.70 20.05
CA ASP A 46 -18.62 8.58 18.60
C ASP A 46 -17.28 8.30 17.92
N GLU A 47 -16.20 8.99 18.32
CA GLU A 47 -14.86 8.76 17.78
C GLU A 47 -14.32 7.38 18.20
N PHE A 48 -14.57 6.94 19.42
CA PHE A 48 -14.20 5.60 19.86
C PHE A 48 -14.84 4.50 19.01
N SER A 49 -16.11 4.68 18.64
CA SER A 49 -16.81 3.73 17.76
C SER A 49 -16.24 3.72 16.34
N ALA A 50 -15.85 4.89 15.82
CA ALA A 50 -15.23 5.03 14.51
C ALA A 50 -13.84 4.37 14.49
N CYS A 51 -13.03 4.58 15.52
CA CYS A 51 -11.70 3.98 15.63
C CYS A 51 -11.75 2.44 15.71
N LYS A 52 -12.73 1.86 16.40
CA LYS A 52 -12.93 0.39 16.39
C LYS A 52 -13.27 -0.14 14.99
N LYS A 53 -14.17 0.55 14.27
CA LYS A 53 -14.53 0.18 12.89
C LYS A 53 -13.33 0.32 11.95
N ALA A 54 -12.58 1.41 12.08
CA ALA A 54 -11.36 1.66 11.32
C ALA A 54 -10.30 0.58 11.56
N TYR A 55 -10.07 0.20 12.82
CA TYR A 55 -9.14 -0.86 13.17
C TYR A 55 -9.54 -2.21 12.55
N ALA A 56 -10.77 -2.66 12.76
CA ALA A 56 -11.26 -3.92 12.17
C ALA A 56 -11.16 -3.93 10.63
N LEU A 57 -11.48 -2.79 10.00
CA LEU A 57 -11.36 -2.63 8.55
C LEU A 57 -9.90 -2.68 8.09
N MET A 58 -8.98 -2.00 8.79
CA MET A 58 -7.55 -2.05 8.48
C MET A 58 -7.03 -3.49 8.51
N LEU A 59 -7.36 -4.27 9.56
CA LEU A 59 -6.95 -5.67 9.67
C LEU A 59 -7.44 -6.52 8.48
N SER A 60 -8.64 -6.26 7.98
CA SER A 60 -9.19 -7.00 6.83
C SER A 60 -8.38 -6.82 5.54
N PHE A 61 -7.57 -5.77 5.46
CA PHE A 61 -6.74 -5.44 4.30
C PHE A 61 -5.29 -5.88 4.45
N LEU A 62 -4.96 -6.63 5.49
CA LEU A 62 -3.61 -7.12 5.75
C LEU A 62 -3.58 -8.64 5.63
N SER A 63 -2.49 -9.17 5.09
CA SER A 63 -2.24 -10.62 5.08
C SER A 63 -1.82 -11.11 6.48
N ASP A 64 -2.02 -12.40 6.75
CA ASP A 64 -1.67 -13.02 8.04
C ASP A 64 -0.20 -12.79 8.44
N LYS A 65 0.71 -12.81 7.46
CA LYS A 65 2.13 -12.52 7.70
C LYS A 65 2.35 -11.10 8.22
N VAL A 66 1.67 -10.12 7.62
CA VAL A 66 1.77 -8.72 8.03
C VAL A 66 1.06 -8.49 9.36
N LEU A 67 -0.07 -9.18 9.60
CA LEU A 67 -0.78 -9.15 10.88
C LEU A 67 0.10 -9.67 12.03
N MET A 68 0.80 -10.79 11.85
CA MET A 68 1.71 -11.30 12.88
C MET A 68 2.86 -10.33 13.19
N TRP A 69 3.36 -9.60 12.20
CA TRP A 69 4.40 -8.60 12.40
C TRP A 69 3.89 -7.33 13.11
N LEU A 70 2.58 -7.06 13.04
CA LEU A 70 1.92 -5.92 13.65
C LEU A 70 1.18 -6.28 14.95
N SER A 71 1.48 -7.41 15.59
CA SER A 71 0.76 -7.90 16.78
C SER A 71 0.73 -6.91 17.94
N ASP A 72 1.74 -6.06 18.04
CA ASP A 72 1.89 -5.08 19.12
C ASP A 72 1.08 -3.79 18.86
N GLU A 73 0.59 -3.61 17.63
CA GLU A 73 -0.16 -2.44 17.21
C GLU A 73 -1.65 -2.66 17.41
N ASN A 74 -2.29 -1.82 18.23
CA ASN A 74 -3.70 -1.99 18.61
C ASN A 74 -4.62 -0.87 18.07
N THR A 75 -4.07 0.10 17.34
CA THR A 75 -4.86 1.16 16.70
C THR A 75 -4.64 1.21 15.19
N CYS A 76 -5.66 1.69 14.46
CA CYS A 76 -5.56 1.88 13.02
C CYS A 76 -4.44 2.87 12.65
N ALA A 77 -4.28 3.93 13.46
CA ALA A 77 -3.26 4.94 13.28
C ALA A 77 -1.87 4.34 13.48
N SER A 78 -1.64 3.57 14.55
CA SER A 78 -0.32 2.99 14.85
C SER A 78 0.12 1.99 13.76
N ILE A 79 -0.80 1.13 13.30
CA ILE A 79 -0.59 0.24 12.14
C ILE A 79 -0.17 1.05 10.91
N PHE A 80 -0.96 2.06 10.53
CA PHE A 80 -0.73 2.79 9.28
C PHE A 80 0.56 3.59 9.31
N GLN A 81 0.91 4.19 10.46
CA GLN A 81 2.17 4.91 10.66
C GLN A 81 3.37 3.96 10.63
N LYS A 82 3.28 2.78 11.24
CA LYS A 82 4.35 1.77 11.20
C LYS A 82 4.59 1.24 9.80
N LEU A 83 3.51 1.01 9.04
CA LEU A 83 3.62 0.65 7.63
C LEU A 83 4.26 1.78 6.81
N LYS A 84 3.82 3.02 6.99
CA LYS A 84 4.44 4.19 6.34
C LYS A 84 5.93 4.30 6.68
N SER A 85 6.31 4.19 7.95
CA SER A 85 7.72 4.32 8.37
C SER A 85 8.60 3.18 7.86
N THR A 86 8.05 1.99 7.65
CA THR A 86 8.76 0.81 7.13
C THR A 86 8.90 0.86 5.61
N TYR A 87 7.81 1.13 4.89
CA TYR A 87 7.78 1.02 3.43
C TYR A 87 7.98 2.34 2.68
N LEU A 88 7.83 3.51 3.32
CA LEU A 88 8.14 4.81 2.71
C LEU A 88 9.56 5.30 3.02
N ARG A 89 10.24 4.76 4.05
CA ARG A 89 11.66 5.10 4.31
C ARG A 89 12.56 4.79 3.11
N ASP A 90 12.20 3.81 2.30
CA ASP A 90 12.93 3.40 1.10
C ASP A 90 12.46 4.05 -0.20
N GLY A 91 11.48 4.97 -0.15
CA GLY A 91 10.95 5.65 -1.33
C GLY A 91 11.99 6.48 -2.09
N ALA A 92 13.02 6.98 -1.41
CA ALA A 92 14.15 7.66 -2.07
C ALA A 92 15.11 6.67 -2.76
N VAL A 93 15.27 5.46 -2.23
CA VAL A 93 16.19 4.43 -2.76
C VAL A 93 15.54 3.68 -3.94
N ASN A 94 14.24 3.41 -3.88
CA ASN A 94 13.54 2.64 -4.92
C ASN A 94 13.12 3.49 -6.15
N GLN A 95 13.02 4.82 -6.02
CA GLN A 95 12.86 5.73 -7.17
C GLN A 95 14.14 5.81 -8.04
N ILE A 96 15.31 5.57 -7.45
CA ILE A 96 16.59 5.52 -8.17
C ILE A 96 16.70 4.22 -8.98
N LEU A 97 16.17 3.09 -8.47
CA LEU A 97 16.23 1.79 -9.14
C LEU A 97 15.35 1.70 -10.40
N ILE A 98 14.20 2.39 -10.44
CA ILE A 98 13.33 2.38 -11.63
C ILE A 98 13.95 3.16 -12.80
N ARG A 99 14.91 4.06 -12.56
CA ARG A 99 15.54 4.89 -13.60
C ARG A 99 16.80 4.30 -14.24
N LYS A 100 17.23 3.10 -13.84
CA LYS A 100 18.33 2.37 -14.49
C LYS A 100 17.89 0.99 -14.99
N ARG A 101 16.96 0.95 -15.95
CA ARG A 101 17.03 -0.07 -16.99
C ARG A 101 17.89 0.49 -18.11
N PRO A 102 19.10 -0.04 -18.37
CA PRO A 102 19.67 0.11 -19.70
C PRO A 102 18.74 -0.64 -20.65
N CYS A 103 18.14 0.05 -21.60
CA CYS A 103 17.58 -0.63 -22.77
C CYS A 103 18.74 -1.35 -23.45
N TYR A 104 18.89 -2.64 -23.21
CA TYR A 104 19.61 -3.51 -24.12
C TYR A 104 18.74 -3.56 -25.39
N ALA A 105 19.02 -2.66 -26.32
CA ALA A 105 18.66 -2.88 -27.70
C ALA A 105 19.60 -3.96 -28.21
N GLU A 106 19.12 -5.20 -28.24
CA GLU A 106 19.70 -6.24 -29.06
C GLU A 106 19.67 -5.74 -30.51
N LYS A 107 20.83 -5.36 -31.06
CA LYS A 107 21.02 -5.32 -32.50
C LYS A 107 21.47 -6.70 -32.95
N GLU A 108 20.50 -7.59 -33.10
CA GLU A 108 20.61 -8.70 -34.05
C GLU A 108 20.32 -8.11 -35.43
N GLU A 109 21.36 -7.87 -36.23
CA GLU A 109 21.22 -7.87 -37.68
C GLU A 109 22.54 -8.34 -38.28
N GLY A 110 22.59 -9.65 -38.53
CA GLY A 110 23.65 -10.27 -39.30
C GLY A 110 23.67 -9.74 -40.73
N SER A 111 24.86 -9.41 -41.22
CA SER A 111 25.13 -9.32 -42.65
C SER A 111 26.35 -10.15 -42.96
N ASN A 112 26.10 -11.46 -43.14
CA ASN A 112 26.92 -12.29 -44.00
C ASN A 112 26.30 -12.22 -45.40
N HIS A 113 26.92 -11.47 -46.32
CA HIS A 113 26.91 -11.89 -47.71
C HIS A 113 28.21 -11.58 -48.43
N ALA A 114 28.64 -12.60 -49.15
CA ALA A 114 29.89 -12.77 -49.86
C ALA A 114 30.00 -11.94 -51.15
N ARG A 115 31.25 -11.91 -51.66
CA ARG A 115 31.67 -11.76 -53.08
C ARG A 115 31.49 -10.34 -53.66
N THR A 116 32.45 -9.77 -54.40
CA THR A 116 33.27 -10.32 -55.50
C THR A 116 34.51 -9.46 -55.79
N SER A 117 35.55 -10.15 -56.30
CA SER A 117 36.61 -9.70 -57.22
C SER A 117 37.78 -8.88 -56.68
#